data_AF-A0ABD1HT82-F1
#
_entry.id   AF-A0ABD1HT82-F1
#
_cell.length_a   1.000
_cell.length_b   1.000
_cell.length_c   1.000
_cell.angle_alpha   90.00
_cell.angle_beta   90.00
_cell.angle_gamma   90.00
#
_symmetry.space_group_name_H-M   'P 1'
#
loop_
_entity.id
_entity.type
_entity.pdbx_description
1 polymer ?
#
loop_
_entity_poly.entity_id
_entity_poly.type
_entity_poly.pdbx_seq_one_letter_code
_entity_poly.pdbx_strand_id
1 'polypeptide(L)'
;MSSKGWRGTTRFNPSGIKNFVKEYEHAPPANFLEGRGTQSGAHVDIMGNFALIEDITRIAAGATGDQLGGDHVYSDIFEWSQKIKLKL
;
A
#
# COMPACT_ATOMS: atom_id res chain seq x y z
N MET A 1 9.41 2.80 4.00
CA MET A 1 9.68 4.16 4.53
C MET A 1 8.52 5.15 4.31
N SER A 2 7.37 4.72 3.77
CA SER A 2 6.18 5.56 3.57
C SER A 2 5.37 5.80 4.85
N SER A 3 5.47 4.90 5.84
CA SER A 3 4.71 4.97 7.10
C SER A 3 5.04 6.18 7.99
N LYS A 4 6.25 6.73 7.91
CA LYS A 4 6.69 7.88 8.72
C LYS A 4 7.27 9.01 7.89
N GLY A 5 8.22 8.71 6.99
CA GLY A 5 8.92 9.74 6.23
C GLY A 5 8.02 10.56 5.31
N TRP A 6 6.98 9.95 4.77
CA TRP A 6 6.05 10.58 3.82
C TRP A 6 4.81 11.19 4.48
N ARG A 7 4.71 11.17 5.82
CA ARG A 7 3.59 11.75 6.57
C ARG A 7 3.84 13.21 6.92
N GLY A 8 2.88 14.06 6.58
CA GLY A 8 2.97 15.51 6.82
C GLY A 8 4.02 16.19 5.95
N THR A 9 4.45 17.38 6.35
CA THR A 9 5.47 18.15 5.65
C THR A 9 6.85 17.76 6.18
N THR A 10 7.61 17.04 5.35
CA THR A 10 8.97 16.57 5.67
C THR A 10 9.90 16.81 4.49
N ARG A 11 11.22 16.61 4.66
CA ARG A 11 12.16 16.58 3.53
C ARG A 11 11.81 15.57 2.43
N PHE A 12 11.02 14.54 2.74
CA PHE A 12 10.61 13.48 1.80
C PHE A 12 9.21 13.73 1.22
N ASN A 13 8.40 14.58 1.86
CA ASN A 13 7.11 15.05 1.35
C ASN A 13 7.02 16.59 1.53
N PRO A 14 7.74 17.39 0.73
CA PRO A 14 7.80 18.83 0.92
C PRO A 14 6.45 19.54 0.68
N SER A 15 5.60 18.95 -0.16
CA SER A 15 4.26 19.46 -0.46
C SER A 15 3.22 19.09 0.60
N GLY A 16 3.56 18.22 1.55
CA GLY A 16 2.62 17.76 2.57
C GLY A 16 1.40 17.03 2.00
N ILE A 17 1.53 16.41 0.82
CA ILE A 17 0.43 15.70 0.17
C ILE A 17 -0.02 14.54 1.07
N LYS A 18 -1.34 14.34 1.20
CA LYS A 18 -1.88 13.21 1.94
C LYS A 18 -1.35 11.89 1.38
N ASN A 19 -0.81 11.05 2.25
CA ASN A 19 -0.27 9.74 1.90
C ASN A 19 -1.00 8.65 2.69
N PHE A 20 -1.36 7.58 2.00
CA PHE A 20 -2.00 6.40 2.58
C PHE A 20 -1.14 5.17 2.27
N VAL A 21 -1.06 4.25 3.24
CA VAL A 21 -0.36 2.98 3.12
C VAL A 21 -1.41 1.88 3.09
N LYS A 22 -1.41 1.09 2.01
CA LYS A 22 -2.29 -0.07 1.87
C LYS A 22 -1.45 -1.33 1.66
N GLU A 23 -1.72 -2.34 2.47
CA GLU A 23 -1.15 -3.67 2.41
C GLU A 23 -2.19 -4.62 1.81
N TYR A 24 -1.76 -5.46 0.89
CA TYR A 24 -2.61 -6.45 0.24
C TYR A 24 -2.05 -7.82 0.58
N GLU A 25 -2.94 -8.70 1.04
CA GLU A 25 -2.57 -10.05 1.38
C GLU A 25 -2.10 -10.81 0.13
N HIS A 26 -1.03 -11.60 0.31
CA HIS A 26 -0.59 -12.52 -0.72
C HIS A 26 -1.25 -13.88 -0.49
N ALA A 27 -2.10 -14.31 -1.44
CA ALA A 27 -2.53 -15.70 -1.52
C ALA A 27 -1.82 -16.39 -2.70
N PRO A 28 -0.99 -17.42 -2.45
CA PRO A 28 -0.42 -18.21 -3.52
C PRO A 28 -1.53 -19.00 -4.25
N PRO A 29 -1.34 -19.34 -5.53
CA PRO A 29 -2.29 -20.19 -6.25
C PRO A 29 -2.49 -21.53 -5.54
N ALA A 30 -3.72 -22.02 -5.50
CA ALA A 30 -4.12 -23.23 -4.79
C ALA A 30 -3.56 -24.50 -5.45
N ASN A 31 -3.20 -24.43 -6.73
CA ASN A 31 -2.59 -25.53 -7.47
C ASN A 31 -1.74 -25.03 -8.66
N PHE A 32 -0.97 -25.94 -9.25
CA PHE A 32 -0.07 -25.67 -10.38
C PHE A 32 -0.80 -25.19 -11.66
N LEU A 33 -2.09 -25.54 -11.83
CA LEU A 33 -2.87 -25.24 -13.03
C LEU A 33 -3.46 -23.82 -13.03
N GLU A 34 -3.58 -23.21 -11.84
CA GLU A 34 -4.10 -21.85 -11.67
C GLU A 34 -3.10 -20.78 -12.16
N GLY A 35 -1.84 -21.17 -12.37
CA GLY A 35 -0.79 -20.31 -12.92
C GLY A 35 -0.43 -19.18 -11.96
N ARG A 36 -1.10 -18.03 -12.08
CA ARG A 36 -0.92 -16.86 -11.21
C ARG A 36 -2.16 -16.66 -10.33
N GLY A 37 -1.96 -16.64 -9.01
CA GLY A 37 -3.04 -16.34 -8.07
C GLY A 37 -3.60 -14.92 -8.26
N THR A 38 -4.90 -14.75 -7.98
CA THR A 38 -5.61 -13.45 -8.09
C THR A 38 -5.27 -12.48 -6.95
N GLN A 39 -4.46 -12.90 -5.99
CA GLN A 39 -3.95 -12.11 -4.87
C GLN A 39 -2.43 -12.23 -4.80
N SER A 40 -1.73 -12.09 -5.93
CA SER A 40 -0.27 -12.12 -5.92
C SER A 40 0.30 -10.89 -5.19
N GLY A 41 1.24 -11.13 -4.27
CA GLY A 41 2.02 -10.10 -3.58
C GLY A 41 3.45 -10.00 -4.11
N ALA A 42 3.80 -10.79 -5.13
CA ALA A 42 5.14 -10.82 -5.68
C ALA A 42 5.43 -9.54 -6.48
N HIS A 43 6.68 -9.05 -6.41
CA HIS A 43 7.06 -7.74 -6.96
C HIS A 43 6.62 -7.49 -8.42
N VAL A 44 6.76 -8.49 -9.29
CA VAL A 44 6.38 -8.38 -10.71
C VAL A 44 4.91 -8.68 -10.98
N ASP A 45 4.25 -9.41 -10.08
CA ASP A 45 2.88 -9.91 -10.25
C ASP A 45 1.85 -9.18 -9.38
N ILE A 46 2.28 -8.14 -8.64
CA ILE A 46 1.44 -7.36 -7.73
C ILE A 46 0.24 -6.73 -8.45
N MET A 47 0.39 -6.40 -9.73
CA MET A 47 -0.71 -5.93 -10.61
C MET A 47 -1.77 -7.00 -10.90
N GLY A 48 -1.52 -8.27 -10.55
CA GLY A 48 -2.51 -9.35 -10.59
C GLY A 48 -3.40 -9.41 -9.35
N ASN A 49 -3.11 -8.63 -8.30
CA ASN A 49 -3.92 -8.60 -7.09
C ASN A 49 -5.23 -7.83 -7.33
N PHE A 50 -6.37 -8.50 -7.23
CA PHE A 50 -7.66 -7.88 -7.54
C PHE A 50 -7.98 -6.69 -6.62
N ALA A 51 -7.61 -6.78 -5.32
CA ALA A 51 -7.89 -5.71 -4.35
C ALA A 51 -7.07 -4.46 -4.65
N LEU A 52 -5.82 -4.63 -5.08
CA LEU A 52 -5.00 -3.51 -5.55
C LEU A 52 -5.59 -2.88 -6.82
N ILE A 53 -5.97 -3.70 -7.79
CA ILE A 53 -6.52 -3.21 -9.06
C ILE A 53 -7.85 -2.49 -8.84
N GLU A 54 -8.69 -2.98 -7.93
CA GLU A 54 -9.91 -2.29 -7.51
C GLU A 54 -9.60 -0.89 -6.98
N ASP A 55 -8.65 -0.76 -6.05
CA ASP A 55 -8.26 0.55 -5.51
C ASP A 55 -7.69 1.46 -6.60
N ILE A 56 -6.82 0.97 -7.49
CA ILE A 56 -6.29 1.74 -8.62
C ILE A 56 -7.41 2.24 -9.53
N THR A 57 -8.39 1.38 -9.83
CA THR A 57 -9.52 1.73 -10.70
C THR A 57 -10.40 2.80 -10.06
N ARG A 58 -10.66 2.69 -8.76
CA ARG A 58 -11.41 3.71 -8.00
C ARG A 58 -10.65 5.03 -7.94
N ILE A 59 -9.33 5.02 -7.76
CA ILE A 59 -8.47 6.23 -7.82
C ILE A 59 -8.56 6.87 -9.20
N ALA A 60 -8.45 6.09 -10.27
CA ALA A 60 -8.57 6.58 -11.64
C ALA A 60 -9.96 7.17 -11.93
N ALA A 61 -11.00 6.66 -11.27
CA ALA A 61 -12.35 7.21 -11.31
C ALA A 61 -12.57 8.46 -10.42
N GLY A 62 -11.53 8.91 -9.70
CA GLY A 62 -11.56 10.13 -8.88
C GLY A 62 -11.83 9.91 -7.39
N ALA A 63 -11.82 8.66 -6.90
CA ALA A 63 -11.94 8.40 -5.47
C ALA A 63 -10.71 8.96 -4.71
N THR A 64 -10.97 9.60 -3.59
CA THR A 64 -9.94 10.06 -2.65
C THR A 64 -9.49 8.92 -1.74
N GLY A 65 -8.29 9.01 -1.16
CA GLY A 65 -7.81 7.98 -0.23
C GLY A 65 -8.71 7.78 1.00
N ASP A 66 -9.37 8.85 1.47
CA ASP A 66 -10.35 8.77 2.55
C ASP A 66 -11.57 7.92 2.15
N GLN A 67 -12.01 8.00 0.88
CA GLN A 67 -13.11 7.17 0.33
C GLN A 67 -12.70 5.70 0.12
N LEU A 68 -11.40 5.42 0.06
CA LEU A 68 -10.84 4.07 -0.05
C LEU A 68 -10.57 3.43 1.31
N GLY A 69 -11.05 4.05 2.41
CA GLY A 69 -10.84 3.57 3.77
C GLY A 69 -9.54 4.05 4.42
N GLY A 70 -8.79 4.94 3.76
CA GLY A 70 -7.53 5.46 4.28
C GLY A 70 -6.41 4.42 4.34
N ASP A 71 -5.70 4.39 5.47
CA ASP A 71 -4.66 3.41 5.70
C ASP A 71 -5.24 2.03 5.93
N HIS A 72 -4.68 1.04 5.24
CA HIS A 72 -5.02 -0.37 5.42
C HIS A 72 -3.72 -1.13 5.67
N VAL A 73 -3.37 -1.31 6.93
CA VAL A 73 -2.07 -1.87 7.34
C VAL A 73 -2.31 -2.97 8.37
N TYR A 74 -1.83 -4.16 8.07
CA TYR A 74 -1.89 -5.33 8.95
C TYR A 74 -0.61 -5.48 9.79
N SER A 75 0.52 -5.01 9.25
CA SER A 75 1.81 -5.08 9.92
C SER A 75 2.01 -4.00 10.99
N ASP A 76 2.94 -4.24 11.93
CA ASP A 76 3.35 -3.25 12.94
C ASP A 76 4.27 -2.15 12.38
N ILE A 77 4.24 -1.90 11.07
CA ILE A 77 5.18 -0.99 10.38
C ILE A 77 5.13 0.44 10.95
N PHE A 78 4.00 0.89 11.47
CA PHE A 78 3.90 2.18 12.14
C PHE A 78 4.68 2.20 13.45
N GLU A 79 4.55 1.17 14.28
CA GLU A 79 5.31 1.04 15.53
C GLU A 79 6.82 0.95 15.24
N TRP A 80 7.22 0.09 14.29
CA TRP A 80 8.62 -0.08 13.91
C TRP A 80 9.20 1.20 13.33
N SER A 81 8.42 1.97 12.57
CA SER A 81 8.87 3.26 12.03
C SER A 81 9.22 4.28 13.12
N GLN A 82 8.60 4.19 14.31
CA GLN A 82 8.92 5.09 15.41
C GLN A 82 10.33 4.87 15.95
N LYS A 83 10.82 3.63 15.91
CA LYS A 83 12.16 3.24 16.36
C LYS A 83 13.26 3.79 15.45
N ILE A 84 12.92 4.20 14.23
CA ILE A 84 13.87 4.79 13.27
C ILE A 84 14.02 6.29 13.53
N LYS A 85 15.25 6.70 13.86
CA LYS A 85 15.65 8.11 14.03
C LYS A 85 15.95 8.72 12.66
N LEU A 86 14.98 9.43 12.09
CA LEU A 86 15.12 10.19 10.85
C LEU A 86 15.02 11.69 11.16
N LYS A 87 15.85 12.50 10.51
CA LYS A 87 15.68 13.95 10.48
C LYS A 87 14.66 14.28 9.40
N LEU A 88 13.40 14.44 9.80
CA LEU A 88 12.25 14.69 8.92
C LEU A 88 12.05 16.18 8.66
#